data_AF-A0A179GTW4-F1
#
_entry.id   AF-A0A179GTW4-F1
#
_cell.length_a   1.000
_cell.length_b   1.000
_cell.length_c   1.000
_cell.angle_alpha   90.00
_cell.angle_beta   90.00
_cell.angle_gamma   90.00
#
_symmetry.space_group_name_H-M   'P 1'
#
loop_
_entity.id
_entity.type
_entity.pdbx_description
1 polymer ?
#
loop_
_entity_poly.entity_id
_entity_poly.type
_entity_poly.pdbx_seq_one_letter_code
_entity_poly.pdbx_strand_id
1 'polypeptide(L)'
;MAHGVQASSHGAAQPAASSHHRRRRRDQGPLDQHINKPLRQHEWASKDRRWTRRDLDKERTEFFDTRVTGRPEIWQTIHAALQVLWDPATEDSNDDGLNGLGTAQSILSAAEISLPTGDLANGVYDSLGNYYQLPQWVVADPTNLADESDPDGKGGDLSTGAGETIAADFDDMPADDAERRREEKGKRVLDAREQIKVRARLSDSGRDIEVSVGKTDPVRSVIRTIASESATPSTKKIRIAYMGKMLKEGISLEDQGWQTDHIVNALVFNR
;
A
#
# COMPACT_ATOMS: atom_id res chain seq x y z
N MET A 1 -13.77 101.19 -3.01
CA MET A 1 -14.25 101.20 -1.61
C MET A 1 -13.97 99.82 -1.01
N ALA A 2 -13.59 99.76 0.28
CA ALA A 2 -13.61 98.60 1.20
C ALA A 2 -13.16 97.21 0.67
N HIS A 3 -12.00 96.68 1.09
CA HIS A 3 -11.75 95.91 2.34
C HIS A 3 -12.30 94.47 2.35
N GLY A 4 -11.46 93.49 2.75
CA GLY A 4 -11.91 92.18 3.21
C GLY A 4 -10.94 91.02 2.94
N VAL A 5 -10.11 90.67 3.91
CA VAL A 5 -9.34 89.41 3.94
C VAL A 5 -10.16 88.34 4.66
N GLN A 6 -10.23 87.12 4.14
CA GLN A 6 -10.26 85.91 4.98
C GLN A 6 -9.88 84.65 4.21
N ALA A 7 -9.09 83.80 4.87
CA ALA A 7 -8.73 82.47 4.41
C ALA A 7 -9.62 81.43 5.12
N SER A 8 -10.03 80.39 4.39
CA SER A 8 -10.73 79.23 4.95
C SER A 8 -10.09 77.94 4.43
N SER A 9 -9.44 77.22 5.34
CA SER A 9 -8.83 75.92 5.10
C SER A 9 -9.87 74.79 5.19
N HIS A 10 -10.06 74.01 4.13
CA HIS A 10 -10.76 72.73 4.19
C HIS A 10 -9.87 71.60 3.65
N GLY A 11 -9.79 70.51 4.43
CA GLY A 11 -8.77 69.49 4.28
C GLY A 11 -9.03 68.50 3.15
N ALA A 12 -7.95 67.95 2.59
CA ALA A 12 -8.00 66.88 1.61
C ALA A 12 -8.42 65.55 2.28
N ALA A 13 -9.66 65.11 2.02
CA ALA A 13 -10.09 63.76 2.35
C ALA A 13 -9.58 62.79 1.28
N GLN A 14 -8.67 61.89 1.66
CA GLN A 14 -8.20 60.80 0.79
C GLN A 14 -9.30 59.73 0.66
N PRO A 15 -9.58 59.19 -0.54
CA PRO A 15 -10.45 58.03 -0.66
C PRO A 15 -9.70 56.78 -0.16
N ALA A 16 -10.17 56.19 0.94
CA ALA A 16 -9.61 54.95 1.46
C ALA A 16 -9.82 53.81 0.44
N ALA A 17 -8.74 53.34 -0.18
CA ALA A 17 -8.77 52.19 -1.07
C ALA A 17 -9.12 50.92 -0.26
N SER A 18 -10.38 50.49 -0.34
CA SER A 18 -10.88 49.29 0.31
C SER A 18 -10.11 48.05 -0.17
N SER A 19 -9.42 47.41 0.76
CA SER A 19 -8.70 46.15 0.53
C SER A 19 -9.69 45.04 0.19
N HIS A 20 -9.89 44.80 -1.12
CA HIS A 20 -10.65 43.67 -1.63
C HIS A 20 -9.95 42.35 -1.29
N HIS A 21 -10.15 41.86 -0.07
CA HIS A 21 -9.94 40.46 0.26
C HIS A 21 -10.73 39.62 -0.74
N ARG A 22 -10.03 38.97 -1.67
CA ARG A 22 -10.59 37.92 -2.55
C ARG A 22 -10.98 36.72 -1.67
N ARG A 23 -12.07 36.85 -0.93
CA ARG A 23 -12.81 35.70 -0.42
C ARG A 23 -13.13 34.85 -1.65
N ARG A 24 -12.50 33.68 -1.74
CA ARG A 24 -12.87 32.68 -2.74
C ARG A 24 -14.35 32.43 -2.54
N ARG A 25 -15.20 32.94 -3.45
CA ARG A 25 -16.59 32.49 -3.52
C ARG A 25 -16.49 30.99 -3.76
N ARG A 26 -16.95 30.22 -2.79
CA ARG A 26 -17.26 28.81 -3.01
C ARG A 26 -18.56 28.87 -3.80
N ASP A 27 -18.45 28.83 -5.12
CA ASP A 27 -19.63 28.89 -5.99
C ASP A 27 -20.54 27.72 -5.65
N GLN A 28 -21.65 28.02 -4.98
CA GLN A 28 -22.71 27.07 -4.70
C GLN A 28 -23.61 27.01 -5.94
N GLY A 29 -23.06 26.46 -7.02
CA GLY A 29 -23.89 25.97 -8.12
C GLY A 29 -24.73 24.76 -7.66
N PRO A 30 -25.63 24.26 -8.53
CA PRO A 30 -26.41 23.05 -8.24
C PRO A 30 -25.48 21.91 -7.79
N LEU A 31 -25.81 21.25 -6.67
CA LEU A 31 -24.95 20.20 -6.09
C LEU A 31 -24.55 19.10 -7.10
N ASP A 32 -25.48 18.81 -8.01
CA ASP A 32 -25.35 17.95 -9.19
C ASP A 32 -24.10 18.26 -10.05
N GLN A 33 -23.77 19.54 -10.22
CA GLN A 33 -22.64 20.00 -11.06
C GLN A 33 -21.27 19.93 -10.35
N HIS A 34 -21.23 19.70 -9.03
CA HIS A 34 -19.99 19.81 -8.23
C HIS A 34 -19.40 18.47 -7.79
N ILE A 35 -20.07 17.34 -8.07
CA ILE A 35 -19.52 16.00 -7.78
C ILE A 35 -18.46 15.60 -8.83
N ASN A 36 -18.49 16.16 -10.04
CA ASN A 36 -17.55 15.83 -11.10
C ASN A 36 -16.47 16.90 -11.30
N LYS A 37 -15.22 16.49 -11.13
CA LYS A 37 -14.04 17.26 -11.57
C LYS A 37 -13.49 16.66 -12.86
N PRO A 38 -12.88 17.48 -13.74
CA PRO A 38 -12.23 16.97 -14.94
C PRO A 38 -11.09 16.02 -14.58
N LEU A 39 -10.95 14.96 -15.37
CA LEU A 39 -9.93 13.94 -15.28
C LEU A 39 -8.50 14.54 -15.33
N ARG A 40 -7.61 13.96 -14.54
CA ARG A 40 -6.19 14.32 -14.41
C ARG A 40 -5.34 13.06 -14.47
N GLN A 41 -4.13 13.19 -15.00
CA GLN A 41 -3.11 12.16 -14.88
C GLN A 41 -2.74 11.98 -13.40
N HIS A 42 -2.58 10.72 -13.00
CA HIS A 42 -2.12 10.37 -11.66
C HIS A 42 -0.59 10.20 -11.67
N GLU A 43 0.13 11.06 -10.98
CA GLU A 43 1.60 10.97 -10.86
C GLU A 43 1.97 10.25 -9.57
N TRP A 44 2.78 9.19 -9.67
CA TRP A 44 3.28 8.44 -8.52
C TRP A 44 4.69 7.89 -8.73
N ALA A 45 5.31 7.44 -7.63
CA ALA A 45 6.60 6.76 -7.63
C ALA A 45 6.52 5.57 -6.66
N SER A 46 7.10 4.42 -7.04
CA SER A 46 7.18 3.26 -6.16
C SER A 46 8.38 3.36 -5.22
N LYS A 47 8.17 3.05 -3.94
CA LYS A 47 9.20 3.14 -2.90
C LYS A 47 9.91 1.81 -2.65
N ASP A 48 9.13 0.72 -2.66
CA ASP A 48 9.58 -0.60 -2.18
C ASP A 48 9.85 -1.60 -3.32
N ARG A 49 9.35 -1.31 -4.54
CA ARG A 49 9.43 -2.20 -5.70
C ARG A 49 9.92 -1.44 -6.94
N ARG A 50 10.82 -2.06 -7.72
CA ARG A 50 11.09 -1.63 -9.10
C ARG A 50 10.02 -2.21 -10.01
N TRP A 51 9.42 -1.38 -10.84
CA TRP A 51 8.44 -1.79 -11.84
C TRP A 51 9.10 -1.79 -13.21
N THR A 52 8.95 -2.89 -13.93
CA THR A 52 9.24 -2.98 -15.36
C THR A 52 7.94 -2.76 -16.13
N ARG A 53 7.98 -2.41 -17.42
CA ARG A 53 6.73 -2.22 -18.20
C ARG A 53 5.95 -3.53 -18.29
N ARG A 54 6.65 -4.64 -18.53
CA ARG A 54 6.04 -5.96 -18.72
C ARG A 54 5.40 -6.50 -17.44
N ASP A 55 6.03 -6.33 -16.28
CA ASP A 55 5.42 -6.76 -15.01
C ASP A 55 4.18 -5.92 -14.68
N LEU A 56 4.19 -4.63 -15.02
CA LEU A 56 3.10 -3.72 -14.75
C LEU A 56 1.88 -4.00 -15.64
N ASP A 57 2.07 -4.20 -16.95
CA ASP A 57 0.99 -4.56 -17.87
C ASP A 57 0.42 -5.96 -17.59
N LYS A 58 1.26 -6.89 -17.10
CA LYS A 58 0.80 -8.18 -16.58
C LYS A 58 -0.12 -8.01 -15.36
N GLU A 59 0.32 -7.26 -14.35
CA GLU A 59 -0.50 -7.06 -13.14
C GLU A 59 -1.77 -6.25 -13.42
N ARG A 60 -1.75 -5.30 -14.37
CA ARG A 60 -2.97 -4.64 -14.88
C ARG A 60 -3.96 -5.68 -15.41
N THR A 61 -3.49 -6.62 -16.21
CA THR A 61 -4.34 -7.70 -16.77
C THR A 61 -4.92 -8.59 -15.68
N GLU A 62 -4.09 -9.08 -14.75
CA GLU A 62 -4.52 -9.92 -13.61
C GLU A 62 -5.50 -9.18 -12.68
N PHE A 63 -5.34 -7.86 -12.52
CA PHE A 63 -6.27 -7.03 -11.76
C PHE A 63 -7.66 -6.99 -12.37
N PHE A 64 -7.78 -6.77 -13.69
CA PHE A 64 -9.09 -6.69 -14.35
C PHE A 64 -9.77 -8.06 -14.49
N ASP A 65 -8.99 -9.13 -14.72
CA ASP A 65 -9.51 -10.51 -14.78
C ASP A 65 -10.17 -10.93 -13.45
N THR A 66 -9.63 -10.49 -12.32
CA THR A 66 -10.16 -10.82 -10.98
C THR A 66 -11.33 -9.93 -10.51
N ARG A 67 -11.80 -8.95 -11.32
CA ARG A 67 -12.90 -8.05 -10.94
C ARG A 67 -14.30 -8.65 -11.12
N VAL A 68 -14.77 -9.31 -10.06
CA VAL A 68 -16.14 -9.86 -9.95
C VAL A 68 -17.13 -8.98 -9.17
N THR A 69 -16.67 -7.89 -8.55
CA THR A 69 -17.49 -7.03 -7.66
C THR A 69 -18.02 -5.79 -8.38
N GLY A 70 -19.32 -5.50 -8.27
CA GLY A 70 -19.94 -4.36 -8.97
C GLY A 70 -20.39 -4.72 -10.39
N ARG A 71 -20.69 -3.72 -11.22
CA ARG A 71 -21.16 -3.96 -12.59
C ARG A 71 -19.99 -4.23 -13.55
N PRO A 72 -20.05 -5.29 -14.37
CA PRO A 72 -18.96 -5.59 -15.30
C PRO A 72 -18.87 -4.54 -16.42
N GLU A 73 -19.99 -3.93 -16.84
CA GLU A 73 -19.98 -2.87 -17.86
C GLU A 73 -19.15 -1.66 -17.42
N ILE A 74 -19.26 -1.28 -16.14
CA ILE A 74 -18.50 -0.17 -15.56
C ILE A 74 -17.00 -0.50 -15.51
N TRP A 75 -16.63 -1.74 -15.14
CA TRP A 75 -15.22 -2.18 -15.21
C TRP A 75 -14.67 -2.16 -16.64
N GLN A 76 -15.45 -2.56 -17.64
CA GLN A 76 -15.04 -2.48 -19.04
C GLN A 76 -14.84 -1.04 -19.50
N THR A 77 -15.73 -0.11 -19.14
CA THR A 77 -15.55 1.32 -19.44
C THR A 77 -14.33 1.91 -18.74
N ILE A 78 -14.11 1.59 -17.46
CA ILE A 78 -12.92 2.01 -16.71
C ILE A 78 -11.64 1.49 -17.39
N HIS A 79 -11.62 0.22 -17.79
CA HIS A 79 -10.48 -0.38 -18.48
C HIS A 79 -10.21 0.28 -19.83
N ALA A 80 -11.25 0.52 -20.65
CA ALA A 80 -11.10 1.22 -21.93
C ALA A 80 -10.59 2.65 -21.77
N ALA A 81 -11.09 3.41 -20.78
CA ALA A 81 -10.58 4.74 -20.47
C ALA A 81 -9.11 4.71 -20.04
N LEU A 82 -8.70 3.69 -19.27
CA LEU A 82 -7.31 3.51 -18.84
C LEU A 82 -6.38 3.10 -19.97
N GLN A 83 -6.81 2.26 -20.90
CA GLN A 83 -6.02 1.90 -22.10
C GLN A 83 -5.63 3.14 -22.91
N VAL A 84 -6.57 4.08 -23.10
CA VAL A 84 -6.31 5.38 -23.76
C VAL A 84 -5.32 6.26 -22.96
N LEU A 85 -5.27 6.12 -21.63
CA LEU A 85 -4.29 6.83 -20.79
C LEU A 85 -2.90 6.17 -20.78
N TRP A 86 -2.81 4.86 -21.02
CA TRP A 86 -1.56 4.10 -21.05
C TRP A 86 -0.85 4.12 -22.41
N ASP A 87 -1.59 4.43 -23.49
CA ASP A 87 -1.08 4.56 -24.86
C ASP A 87 -1.45 5.94 -25.46
N PRO A 88 -0.67 6.99 -25.17
CA PRO A 88 -0.86 8.31 -25.76
C PRO A 88 -0.32 8.43 -27.20
N ALA A 89 0.22 7.35 -27.79
CA ALA A 89 1.00 7.40 -29.02
C ALA A 89 0.22 6.99 -30.30
N THR A 90 -1.03 6.54 -30.17
CA THR A 90 -1.86 6.13 -31.32
C THR A 90 -2.53 7.28 -32.06
N GLU A 91 -2.47 8.51 -31.54
CA GLU A 91 -2.99 9.71 -32.20
C GLU A 91 -1.92 10.47 -33.02
N ASP A 92 -1.25 9.76 -33.94
CA ASP A 92 -0.47 10.33 -35.06
C ASP A 92 -1.39 10.94 -36.15
N SER A 93 -2.61 11.32 -35.77
CA SER A 93 -3.61 11.98 -36.62
C SER A 93 -3.62 13.47 -36.32
N ASN A 94 -3.51 14.29 -37.36
CA ASN A 94 -3.48 15.76 -37.24
C ASN A 94 -4.89 16.31 -36.93
N ASP A 95 -5.40 16.06 -35.73
CA ASP A 95 -6.69 16.58 -35.23
C ASP A 95 -6.49 17.38 -33.93
N ASP A 96 -7.39 18.32 -33.66
CA ASP A 96 -7.15 19.48 -32.80
C ASP A 96 -7.09 19.16 -31.29
N GLY A 97 -5.94 18.68 -30.83
CA GLY A 97 -5.52 18.78 -29.43
C GLY A 97 -6.32 17.96 -28.41
N LEU A 98 -7.07 16.95 -28.87
CA LEU A 98 -7.80 16.02 -28.01
C LEU A 98 -6.83 15.04 -27.35
N ASN A 99 -6.07 15.49 -26.35
CA ASN A 99 -5.17 14.62 -25.59
C ASN A 99 -5.89 13.36 -25.08
N GLY A 100 -5.17 12.27 -24.83
CA GLY A 100 -5.77 11.01 -24.33
C GLY A 100 -6.62 11.18 -23.06
N LEU A 101 -6.39 12.24 -22.27
CA LEU A 101 -7.26 12.64 -21.16
C LEU A 101 -8.67 13.08 -21.61
N GLY A 102 -8.81 13.82 -22.71
CA GLY A 102 -10.09 14.22 -23.29
C GLY A 102 -10.89 13.04 -23.83
N THR A 103 -10.22 12.11 -24.52
CA THR A 103 -10.82 10.86 -25.00
C THR A 103 -11.24 9.96 -23.81
N ALA A 104 -10.37 9.77 -22.82
CA ALA A 104 -10.71 9.01 -21.59
C ALA A 104 -11.83 9.68 -20.77
N GLN A 105 -11.84 11.01 -20.65
CA GLN A 105 -12.92 11.76 -20.01
C GLN A 105 -14.25 11.55 -20.72
N SER A 106 -14.26 11.55 -22.06
CA SER A 106 -15.45 11.29 -22.88
C SER A 106 -16.01 9.88 -22.64
N ILE A 107 -15.13 8.87 -22.58
CA ILE A 107 -15.50 7.47 -22.29
C ILE A 107 -16.14 7.35 -20.90
N LEU A 108 -15.56 7.96 -19.86
CA LEU A 108 -16.10 7.92 -18.50
C LEU A 108 -17.43 8.67 -18.38
N SER A 109 -17.53 9.85 -18.99
CA SER A 109 -18.76 10.65 -18.99
C SER A 109 -19.91 9.98 -19.73
N ALA A 110 -19.64 9.23 -20.81
CA ALA A 110 -20.66 8.48 -21.55
C ALA A 110 -21.31 7.34 -20.75
N ALA A 111 -20.61 6.81 -19.73
CA ALA A 111 -21.14 5.78 -18.81
C ALA A 111 -21.62 6.36 -17.47
N GLU A 112 -21.78 7.68 -17.38
CA GLU A 112 -22.18 8.40 -16.15
C GLU A 112 -21.23 8.15 -14.95
N ILE A 113 -19.97 7.80 -15.22
CA ILE A 113 -18.97 7.56 -14.17
C ILE A 113 -18.49 8.91 -13.63
N SER A 114 -18.49 9.02 -12.30
CA SER A 114 -18.24 10.26 -11.57
C SER A 114 -16.93 10.25 -10.77
N LEU A 115 -16.26 11.42 -10.77
CA LEU A 115 -14.91 11.65 -10.22
C LEU A 115 -14.88 12.85 -9.24
N PRO A 116 -15.16 12.65 -7.94
CA PRO A 116 -15.10 13.68 -6.91
C PRO A 116 -13.73 14.35 -6.73
N THR A 117 -12.66 13.67 -7.13
CA THR A 117 -11.27 14.14 -7.07
C THR A 117 -10.75 14.61 -8.43
N GLY A 118 -11.28 14.08 -9.53
CA GLY A 118 -10.71 14.17 -10.87
C GLY A 118 -9.56 13.18 -11.11
N ASP A 119 -9.31 12.25 -10.19
CA ASP A 119 -8.20 11.29 -10.24
C ASP A 119 -8.71 9.88 -9.93
N LEU A 120 -8.55 8.98 -10.91
CA LEU A 120 -8.98 7.57 -10.88
C LEU A 120 -8.39 6.78 -9.70
N ALA A 121 -7.19 7.13 -9.21
CA ALA A 121 -6.55 6.40 -8.10
C ALA A 121 -7.25 6.63 -6.75
N ASN A 122 -8.08 7.67 -6.65
CA ASN A 122 -8.96 7.89 -5.50
C ASN A 122 -10.31 7.15 -5.63
N GLY A 123 -10.43 6.29 -6.64
CA GLY A 123 -11.63 5.53 -6.98
C GLY A 123 -12.69 6.34 -7.73
N VAL A 124 -13.64 5.62 -8.32
CA VAL A 124 -14.70 6.18 -9.17
C VAL A 124 -16.07 5.69 -8.71
N TYR A 125 -17.12 6.43 -9.07
CA TYR A 125 -18.50 6.09 -8.71
C TYR A 125 -19.36 5.93 -9.97
N ASP A 126 -20.22 4.92 -10.04
CA ASP A 126 -21.24 4.82 -11.10
C ASP A 126 -22.50 5.66 -10.76
N SER A 127 -23.44 5.77 -11.71
CA SER A 127 -24.69 6.53 -11.51
C SER A 127 -25.66 5.93 -10.48
N LEU A 128 -25.39 4.72 -9.98
CA LEU A 128 -26.11 4.11 -8.85
C LEU A 128 -25.40 4.36 -7.51
N GLY A 129 -24.23 5.02 -7.52
CA GLY A 129 -23.42 5.30 -6.34
C GLY A 129 -22.51 4.15 -5.90
N ASN A 130 -22.34 3.09 -6.70
CA ASN A 130 -21.38 2.03 -6.40
C ASN A 130 -19.96 2.57 -6.55
N TYR A 131 -19.09 2.24 -5.59
CA TYR A 131 -17.71 2.70 -5.56
C TYR A 131 -16.72 1.64 -6.10
N TYR A 132 -15.84 2.05 -7.00
CA TYR A 132 -14.87 1.22 -7.69
C TYR A 132 -13.45 1.70 -7.34
N GLN A 133 -12.71 0.90 -6.57
CA GLN A 133 -11.36 1.24 -6.13
C GLN A 133 -10.28 0.78 -7.12
N LEU A 134 -9.44 1.71 -7.55
CA LEU A 134 -8.31 1.48 -8.46
C LEU A 134 -6.97 1.76 -7.74
N PRO A 135 -6.04 0.79 -7.66
CA PRO A 135 -4.68 1.04 -7.22
C PRO A 135 -3.94 1.98 -8.17
N GLN A 136 -3.05 2.82 -7.62
CA GLN A 136 -2.19 3.76 -8.37
C GLN A 136 -1.44 3.11 -9.56
N TRP A 137 -0.98 1.87 -9.40
CA TRP A 137 -0.25 1.13 -10.44
C TRP A 137 -1.13 0.61 -11.57
N VAL A 138 -2.43 0.42 -11.33
CA VAL A 138 -3.39 0.21 -12.41
C VAL A 138 -3.56 1.51 -13.17
N VAL A 139 -3.77 2.62 -12.45
CA VAL A 139 -4.17 3.91 -13.04
C VAL A 139 -3.10 4.51 -13.94
N ALA A 140 -1.85 4.55 -13.51
CA ALA A 140 -0.77 5.21 -14.25
C ALA A 140 0.56 4.48 -14.09
N ASP A 141 1.51 4.77 -14.95
CA ASP A 141 2.88 4.27 -14.83
C ASP A 141 3.65 5.04 -13.73
N PRO A 142 4.54 4.39 -12.96
CA PRO A 142 5.38 5.06 -12.00
C PRO A 142 6.44 5.90 -12.70
N THR A 143 6.69 7.09 -12.17
CA THR A 143 7.80 7.98 -12.60
C THR A 143 9.20 7.35 -12.49
N ASN A 144 9.34 6.25 -11.74
CA ASN A 144 10.56 5.46 -11.61
C ASN A 144 10.42 4.04 -12.20
N LEU A 145 9.83 3.94 -13.39
CA LEU A 145 9.85 2.73 -14.21
C LEU A 145 11.30 2.35 -14.57
N ALA A 146 11.63 1.07 -14.51
CA ALA A 146 12.92 0.53 -14.91
C ALA A 146 12.84 0.03 -16.37
N ASP A 147 13.86 0.33 -17.17
CA ASP A 147 13.98 -0.20 -18.53
C ASP A 147 14.28 -1.71 -18.51
N GLU A 148 13.64 -2.46 -19.39
CA GLU A 148 13.83 -3.91 -19.58
C GLU A 148 15.24 -4.28 -20.10
N SER A 149 16.08 -3.28 -20.39
CA SER A 149 17.46 -3.43 -20.87
C SER A 149 18.51 -3.49 -19.76
N ASP A 150 18.11 -3.37 -18.48
CA ASP A 150 18.98 -3.56 -17.30
C ASP A 150 19.22 -5.08 -17.06
N PRO A 151 20.42 -5.63 -17.31
CA PRO A 151 20.64 -7.08 -17.46
C PRO A 151 20.74 -7.88 -16.14
N ASP A 152 20.52 -7.25 -14.98
CA ASP A 152 20.58 -7.90 -13.65
C ASP A 152 19.26 -8.61 -13.25
N GLY A 153 18.34 -8.79 -14.20
CA GLY A 153 17.16 -9.63 -14.05
C GLY A 153 17.50 -11.13 -13.99
N LYS A 154 17.84 -11.65 -12.81
CA LYS A 154 17.92 -13.10 -12.56
C LYS A 154 16.55 -13.76 -12.79
N GLY A 155 16.35 -14.26 -14.01
CA GLY A 155 15.23 -15.13 -14.36
C GLY A 155 15.30 -16.44 -13.57
N GLY A 156 14.54 -16.52 -12.48
CA GLY A 156 14.36 -17.73 -11.68
C GLY A 156 13.31 -18.66 -12.28
N ASP A 157 13.46 -19.05 -13.55
CA ASP A 157 12.75 -20.21 -14.10
C ASP A 157 13.60 -21.46 -13.84
N LEU A 158 13.09 -22.36 -13.00
CA LEU A 158 13.50 -23.77 -13.02
C LEU A 158 12.27 -24.66 -12.86
N SER A 159 11.69 -24.97 -14.01
CA SER A 159 10.97 -26.19 -14.34
C SER A 159 11.25 -27.41 -13.45
N THR A 160 10.14 -28.06 -13.05
CA THR A 160 9.87 -29.51 -13.12
C THR A 160 11.04 -30.49 -12.92
N GLY A 161 11.04 -31.19 -11.78
CA GLY A 161 11.90 -32.36 -11.53
C GLY A 161 11.16 -33.46 -10.76
N ALA A 162 10.53 -34.40 -11.48
CA ALA A 162 10.08 -35.66 -10.90
C ALA A 162 11.26 -36.64 -10.76
N GLY A 163 11.39 -37.35 -9.64
CA GLY A 163 12.60 -38.11 -9.31
C GLY A 163 12.49 -39.04 -8.09
N GLU A 164 11.56 -39.98 -8.18
CA GLU A 164 11.59 -41.37 -7.67
C GLU A 164 12.62 -41.82 -6.59
N THR A 165 12.07 -42.24 -5.44
CA THR A 165 12.50 -43.26 -4.45
C THR A 165 13.97 -43.70 -4.26
N ILE A 166 14.42 -43.73 -3.00
CA ILE A 166 15.18 -44.84 -2.39
C ILE A 166 14.58 -45.13 -0.99
N ALA A 167 14.56 -46.41 -0.58
CA ALA A 167 13.98 -46.91 0.67
C ALA A 167 15.04 -47.52 1.63
N ALA A 168 14.56 -48.15 2.72
CA ALA A 168 15.27 -48.80 3.83
C ALA A 168 15.79 -47.81 4.91
N ASP A 169 15.25 -47.79 6.13
CA ASP A 169 15.11 -48.86 7.16
C ASP A 169 16.34 -48.95 8.07
N PHE A 170 16.18 -48.61 9.35
CA PHE A 170 16.95 -49.17 10.46
C PHE A 170 16.23 -48.93 11.79
N ASP A 171 16.43 -49.87 12.71
CA ASP A 171 15.52 -50.23 13.80
C ASP A 171 15.90 -49.65 15.19
N ASP A 172 14.99 -49.86 16.14
CA ASP A 172 15.22 -50.06 17.58
C ASP A 172 15.37 -48.85 18.54
N MET A 173 14.82 -49.07 19.74
CA MET A 173 14.78 -48.21 20.94
C MET A 173 14.90 -49.17 22.15
N PRO A 174 15.80 -48.93 23.11
CA PRO A 174 15.29 -48.40 24.38
C PRO A 174 16.26 -47.57 25.25
N ALA A 175 15.67 -47.06 26.33
CA ALA A 175 16.18 -46.26 27.45
C ALA A 175 17.55 -46.61 28.07
N ASP A 176 18.23 -45.58 28.61
CA ASP A 176 18.41 -45.50 30.07
C ASP A 176 18.42 -44.02 30.55
N ASP A 177 18.25 -43.83 31.86
CA ASP A 177 17.80 -42.62 32.56
C ASP A 177 18.94 -41.85 33.27
N ALA A 178 18.58 -40.80 34.03
CA ALA A 178 19.42 -39.97 34.93
C ALA A 178 20.29 -38.87 34.27
N GLU A 179 20.41 -37.64 34.77
CA GLU A 179 19.93 -36.99 36.01
C GLU A 179 19.98 -35.44 35.78
N ARG A 180 19.29 -34.50 36.45
CA ARG A 180 18.53 -34.44 37.73
C ARG A 180 17.23 -33.64 37.59
N ARG A 181 16.23 -33.94 38.42
CA ARG A 181 15.05 -33.08 38.68
C ARG A 181 15.33 -32.08 39.81
N ARG A 182 14.85 -30.85 39.64
CA ARG A 182 14.23 -29.91 40.62
C ARG A 182 13.98 -28.61 39.84
N GLU A 183 12.81 -28.00 39.84
CA GLU A 183 11.77 -27.97 40.88
C GLU A 183 10.36 -28.20 40.30
N GLU A 184 9.53 -28.97 41.02
CA GLU A 184 8.08 -28.94 40.86
C GLU A 184 7.48 -27.68 41.53
N LYS A 185 6.17 -27.47 41.33
CA LYS A 185 5.33 -26.45 42.00
C LYS A 185 5.53 -25.01 41.54
N GLY A 186 5.22 -24.81 40.26
CA GLY A 186 5.03 -23.49 39.68
C GLY A 186 3.96 -23.48 38.59
N LYS A 187 2.72 -23.94 38.87
CA LYS A 187 1.55 -23.58 38.03
C LYS A 187 1.27 -22.09 38.27
N ARG A 188 2.16 -21.23 37.77
CA ARG A 188 1.98 -19.79 37.77
C ARG A 188 0.86 -19.53 36.79
N VAL A 189 -0.33 -19.31 37.35
CA VAL A 189 -1.48 -18.75 36.65
C VAL A 189 -1.06 -17.34 36.26
N LEU A 190 -0.37 -17.23 35.12
CA LEU A 190 -0.14 -15.97 34.44
C LEU A 190 -1.38 -15.71 33.62
N ASP A 191 -2.12 -14.67 34.01
CA ASP A 191 -3.42 -14.34 33.47
C ASP A 191 -3.48 -14.42 31.94
N ALA A 192 -4.51 -15.11 31.45
CA ALA A 192 -4.88 -15.12 30.02
C ALA A 192 -5.29 -13.74 29.47
N ARG A 193 -5.08 -12.66 30.25
CA ARG A 193 -5.34 -11.24 29.93
C ARG A 193 -4.10 -10.51 29.39
N GLU A 194 -2.91 -11.12 29.51
CA GLU A 194 -1.63 -10.52 29.11
C GLU A 194 -0.91 -11.28 27.98
N GLN A 195 -1.54 -12.30 27.40
CA GLN A 195 -1.03 -12.95 26.19
C GLN A 195 -1.49 -12.20 24.94
N ILE A 196 -0.55 -11.92 24.04
CA ILE A 196 -0.76 -11.32 22.72
C ILE A 196 -0.42 -12.36 21.64
N LYS A 197 -1.26 -12.42 20.61
CA LYS A 197 -1.01 -13.21 19.40
C LYS A 197 -0.19 -12.36 18.43
N VAL A 198 1.02 -12.84 18.11
CA VAL A 198 1.95 -12.18 17.20
C VAL A 198 2.02 -13.02 15.93
N ARG A 199 1.65 -12.43 14.79
CA ARG A 199 1.82 -13.07 13.48
C ARG A 199 3.23 -12.76 12.96
N ALA A 200 4.05 -13.79 12.76
CA ALA A 200 5.43 -13.69 12.33
C ALA A 200 5.63 -14.36 10.97
N ARG A 201 6.01 -13.58 9.95
CA ARG A 201 6.36 -14.08 8.61
C ARG A 201 7.79 -14.58 8.60
N LEU A 202 7.99 -15.88 8.39
CA LEU A 202 9.33 -16.44 8.21
C LEU A 202 9.89 -16.11 6.82
N SER A 203 11.13 -15.66 6.77
CA SER A 203 11.84 -15.48 5.49
C SER A 203 12.30 -16.80 4.86
N ASP A 204 12.46 -17.88 5.65
CA ASP A 204 12.97 -19.18 5.18
C ASP A 204 11.90 -19.97 4.39
N SER A 205 10.63 -19.87 4.80
CA SER A 205 9.51 -20.59 4.21
C SER A 205 8.44 -19.70 3.58
N GLY A 206 8.53 -18.38 3.75
CA GLY A 206 7.48 -17.43 3.35
C GLY A 206 6.17 -17.55 4.13
N ARG A 207 6.08 -18.48 5.10
CA ARG A 207 4.85 -18.78 5.86
C ARG A 207 4.70 -17.86 7.06
N ASP A 208 3.46 -17.51 7.35
CA ASP A 208 3.08 -16.78 8.56
C ASP A 208 2.78 -17.78 9.69
N ILE A 209 3.43 -17.60 10.84
CA ILE A 209 3.20 -18.38 12.06
C ILE A 209 2.60 -17.46 13.13
N GLU A 210 1.54 -17.91 13.80
CA GLU A 210 0.98 -17.21 14.95
C GLU A 210 1.61 -17.75 16.24
N VAL A 211 2.30 -16.89 16.99
CA VAL A 211 2.86 -17.24 18.30
C VAL A 211 2.17 -16.47 19.42
N SER A 212 1.83 -17.16 20.51
CA SER A 212 1.30 -16.55 21.74
C SER A 212 2.45 -16.19 22.67
N VAL A 213 2.59 -14.91 23.02
CA VAL A 213 3.65 -14.40 23.91
C VAL A 213 3.08 -13.40 24.92
N GLY A 214 3.75 -13.15 26.05
CA GLY A 214 3.32 -12.12 26.99
C GLY A 214 3.57 -10.70 26.45
N LYS A 215 2.71 -9.73 26.80
CA LYS A 215 2.90 -8.30 26.49
C LYS A 215 4.26 -7.77 26.94
N THR A 216 4.68 -8.20 28.14
CA THR A 216 5.95 -7.82 28.77
C THR A 216 7.12 -8.73 28.38
N ASP A 217 6.92 -9.75 27.54
CA ASP A 217 8.01 -10.65 27.13
C ASP A 217 8.98 -9.94 26.17
N PRO A 218 10.30 -10.07 26.39
CA PRO A 218 11.31 -9.52 25.49
C PRO A 218 11.34 -10.30 24.17
N VAL A 219 11.71 -9.62 23.07
CA VAL A 219 11.76 -10.19 21.70
C VAL A 219 12.56 -11.51 21.61
N ARG A 220 13.57 -11.74 22.46
CA ARG A 220 14.28 -13.03 22.59
C ARG A 220 13.35 -14.23 22.91
N SER A 221 12.31 -14.03 23.71
CA SER A 221 11.33 -15.07 24.05
C SER A 221 10.49 -15.38 22.82
N VAL A 222 10.04 -14.35 22.12
CA VAL A 222 9.29 -14.45 20.85
C VAL A 222 10.11 -15.21 19.79
N ILE A 223 11.39 -14.87 19.63
CA ILE A 223 12.33 -15.57 18.74
C ILE A 223 12.42 -17.06 19.09
N ARG A 224 12.53 -17.41 20.38
CA ARG A 224 12.61 -18.80 20.83
C ARG A 224 11.32 -19.57 20.57
N THR A 225 10.16 -18.96 20.81
CA THR A 225 8.85 -19.56 20.50
C THR A 225 8.70 -19.78 18.99
N ILE A 226 9.05 -18.78 18.16
CA ILE A 226 9.04 -18.91 16.69
C ILE A 226 9.99 -20.03 16.24
N ALA A 227 11.20 -20.13 16.79
CA ALA A 227 12.16 -21.18 16.43
C ALA A 227 11.62 -22.59 16.73
N SER A 228 10.96 -22.77 17.88
CA SER A 228 10.30 -24.04 18.25
C SER A 228 9.10 -24.35 17.34
N GLU A 229 8.21 -23.38 17.13
CA GLU A 229 6.97 -23.56 16.34
C GLU A 229 7.24 -23.78 14.85
N SER A 230 8.31 -23.18 14.33
CA SER A 230 8.75 -23.32 12.93
C SER A 230 9.58 -24.57 12.64
N ALA A 231 9.89 -25.38 13.66
CA ALA A 231 10.87 -26.47 13.59
C ALA A 231 12.23 -26.05 12.97
N THR A 232 12.63 -24.78 13.16
CA THR A 232 13.87 -24.25 12.58
C THR A 232 15.09 -24.90 13.25
N PRO A 233 16.06 -25.47 12.51
CA PRO A 233 17.28 -26.01 13.09
C PRO A 233 18.05 -24.97 13.91
N SER A 234 18.58 -25.37 15.08
CA SER A 234 19.34 -24.49 15.99
C SER A 234 20.64 -23.92 15.41
N THR A 235 21.02 -24.38 14.21
CA THR A 235 22.09 -23.84 13.38
C THR A 235 21.71 -22.52 12.68
N LYS A 236 20.42 -22.17 12.57
CA LYS A 236 19.96 -20.88 12.03
C LYS A 236 19.68 -19.86 13.15
N LYS A 237 19.99 -18.60 12.92
CA LYS A 237 19.68 -17.45 13.80
C LYS A 237 18.47 -16.70 13.27
N ILE A 238 17.46 -16.47 14.11
CA ILE A 238 16.28 -15.67 13.75
C ILE A 238 16.41 -14.26 14.36
N ARG A 239 16.15 -13.22 13.56
CA ARG A 239 16.04 -11.82 14.01
C ARG A 239 14.69 -11.27 13.57
N ILE A 240 13.99 -10.56 14.45
CA ILE A 240 12.69 -9.96 14.11
C ILE A 240 12.90 -8.54 13.58
N ALA A 241 12.22 -8.20 12.49
CA ALA A 241 12.12 -6.86 11.95
C ALA A 241 10.65 -6.45 11.80
N TYR A 242 10.36 -5.17 12.03
CA TYR A 242 9.01 -4.61 11.97
C TYR A 242 9.10 -3.19 11.41
N MET A 243 8.25 -2.86 10.44
CA MET A 243 8.26 -1.56 9.73
C MET A 243 9.68 -1.16 9.23
N GLY A 244 10.43 -2.12 8.69
CA GLY A 244 11.82 -1.94 8.22
C GLY A 244 12.89 -1.78 9.33
N LYS A 245 12.49 -1.73 10.61
CA LYS A 245 13.42 -1.64 11.75
C LYS A 245 13.69 -3.03 12.32
N MET A 246 14.97 -3.37 12.50
CA MET A 246 15.34 -4.58 13.24
C MET A 246 15.07 -4.38 14.73
N LEU A 247 14.24 -5.24 15.32
CA LEU A 247 13.87 -5.18 16.73
C LEU A 247 15.02 -5.68 17.61
N LYS A 248 15.17 -5.07 18.78
CA LYS A 248 16.16 -5.42 19.80
C LYS A 248 15.62 -6.58 20.65
N GLU A 249 16.41 -7.63 20.78
CA GLU A 249 16.07 -8.88 21.49
C GLU A 249 15.77 -8.68 23.00
N GLY A 250 16.34 -7.64 23.61
CA GLY A 250 16.20 -7.34 25.04
C GLY A 250 15.06 -6.37 25.41
N ILE A 251 14.24 -5.94 24.44
CA ILE A 251 13.10 -5.03 24.65
C ILE A 251 11.82 -5.78 24.24
N SER A 252 10.66 -5.42 24.80
CA SER A 252 9.36 -6.01 24.42
C SER A 252 8.96 -5.64 22.98
N LEU A 253 7.88 -6.24 22.47
CA LEU A 253 7.29 -5.84 21.19
C LEU A 253 6.58 -4.49 21.30
N GLU A 254 5.78 -4.29 22.34
CA GLU A 254 4.97 -3.07 22.55
C GLU A 254 5.86 -1.82 22.69
N ASP A 255 6.95 -1.89 23.46
CA ASP A 255 7.93 -0.79 23.63
C ASP A 255 8.63 -0.38 22.31
N GLN A 256 8.59 -1.25 21.30
CA GLN A 256 9.17 -1.01 19.97
C GLN A 256 8.13 -0.57 18.93
N GLY A 257 6.90 -0.29 19.37
CA GLY A 257 5.80 0.21 18.53
C GLY A 257 5.09 -0.88 17.73
N TRP A 258 5.28 -2.16 18.07
CA TRP A 258 4.43 -3.22 17.55
C TRP A 258 3.01 -3.08 18.10
N GLN A 259 2.01 -3.30 17.26
CA GLN A 259 0.60 -3.26 17.62
C GLN A 259 -0.01 -4.65 17.45
N THR A 260 -0.97 -4.98 18.30
CA THR A 260 -1.75 -6.22 18.18
C THR A 260 -2.35 -6.36 16.78
N ASP A 261 -2.26 -7.56 16.21
CA ASP A 261 -2.60 -7.92 14.83
C ASP A 261 -1.63 -7.49 13.71
N HIS A 262 -0.58 -6.72 14.01
CA HIS A 262 0.45 -6.44 13.01
C HIS A 262 1.41 -7.61 12.78
N ILE A 263 1.77 -7.84 11.52
CA ILE A 263 2.73 -8.87 11.13
C ILE A 263 4.16 -8.37 11.36
N VAL A 264 5.02 -9.22 11.96
CA VAL A 264 6.47 -9.01 12.05
C VAL A 264 7.21 -9.92 11.08
N ASN A 265 8.33 -9.45 10.53
CA ASN A 265 9.17 -10.23 9.64
C ASN A 265 10.26 -10.95 10.45
N ALA A 266 10.20 -12.27 10.52
CA ALA A 266 11.21 -13.12 11.14
C ALA A 266 12.27 -13.49 10.09
N LEU A 267 13.40 -12.76 10.12
CA LEU A 267 14.54 -12.97 9.24
C LEU A 267 15.39 -14.12 9.79
N VAL A 268 15.45 -15.21 9.04
CA VAL A 268 16.21 -16.42 9.34
C VAL A 268 17.54 -16.36 8.59
N PHE A 269 18.65 -16.42 9.32
CA PHE A 269 20.01 -16.41 8.80
C PHE A 269 20.69 -17.75 9.10
N ASN A 270 21.43 -18.30 8.16
CA ASN A 270 22.39 -19.37 8.47
C ASN A 270 23.55 -18.77 9.30
N ARG A 271 24.08 -19.56 10.24
CA ARG A 271 25.12 -19.12 11.20
C ARG A 271 26.52 -19.16 10.63
#